data_AF-A0A7S0CMR1-F1
#
_entry.id   AF-A0A7S0CMR1-F1
#
_cell.length_a   1.000
_cell.length_b   1.000
_cell.length_c   1.000
_cell.angle_alpha   90.00
_cell.angle_beta   90.00
_cell.angle_gamma   90.00
#
_symmetry.space_group_name_H-M   'P 1'
#
loop_
_entity.id
_entity.type
_entity.pdbx_description
1 polymer ?
#
loop_
_entity_poly.entity_id
_entity_poly.type
_entity_poly.pdbx_seq_one_letter_code
_entity_poly.pdbx_strand_id
1 'polypeptide(L)'
;KEGLINSGLVDFVVTTLFHDGSGLFTDEHNGRAIALLRNPVERSIAMYERVKEQDDDVKEMSLLEYAKSSFFEDNWMCRYLTNNMSDKVTDTHVEMATQILRNKVLIGLADQPVKFMENVARYLDLESMQEELCVSNYLRSDTEMH
;
A
#
# COMPACT_ATOMS: atom_id res chain seq x y z
N LYS A 1 -8.87 22.38 -11.49
CA LYS A 1 -8.30 21.02 -11.35
C LYS A 1 -8.11 20.45 -12.75
N GLU A 2 -7.25 21.08 -13.54
CA GLU A 2 -6.63 20.45 -14.72
C GLU A 2 -5.30 19.92 -14.19
N GLY A 3 -4.86 18.70 -14.39
CA GLY A 3 -5.36 17.52 -15.08
C GLY A 3 -4.14 16.61 -15.13
N LEU A 4 -3.59 16.27 -13.95
CA LEU A 4 -2.23 15.69 -13.81
C LEU A 4 -2.07 14.45 -14.70
N ILE A 5 -3.11 13.60 -14.73
CA ILE A 5 -3.20 12.43 -15.59
C ILE A 5 -3.42 12.81 -17.06
N ASN A 6 -4.28 13.80 -17.34
CA ASN A 6 -4.55 14.29 -18.69
C ASN A 6 -3.33 14.97 -19.35
N SER A 7 -2.31 15.33 -18.57
CA SER A 7 -1.06 15.90 -19.10
C SER A 7 -0.20 14.87 -19.82
N GLY A 8 -0.40 13.57 -19.56
CA GLY A 8 0.44 12.50 -20.08
C GLY A 8 1.87 12.48 -19.52
N LEU A 9 2.18 13.30 -18.51
CA LEU A 9 3.53 13.43 -17.93
C LEU A 9 3.75 12.55 -16.70
N VAL A 10 2.76 11.77 -16.28
CA VAL A 10 2.80 10.99 -15.04
C VAL A 10 2.60 9.51 -15.34
N ASP A 11 3.67 8.74 -15.13
CA ASP A 11 3.67 7.30 -15.34
C ASP A 11 3.32 6.51 -14.07
N PHE A 12 3.54 7.08 -12.88
CA PHE A 12 3.28 6.43 -11.61
C PHE A 12 2.81 7.39 -10.51
N VAL A 13 1.87 6.94 -9.68
CA VAL A 13 1.36 7.66 -8.52
C VAL A 13 1.45 6.74 -7.30
N VAL A 14 2.13 7.21 -6.25
CA VAL A 14 2.20 6.52 -4.95
C VAL A 14 1.27 7.22 -3.98
N THR A 15 0.33 6.46 -3.41
CA THR A 15 -0.56 6.98 -2.38
C THR A 15 -0.99 5.88 -1.42
N THR A 16 -1.16 6.23 -0.15
CA THR A 16 -1.85 5.38 0.84
C THR A 16 -3.36 5.56 0.78
N LEU A 17 -3.83 6.58 0.06
CA LEU A 17 -5.24 6.96 -0.08
C LEU A 17 -5.80 6.38 -1.38
N PHE A 18 -6.13 5.08 -1.37
CA PHE A 18 -6.69 4.35 -2.52
C PHE A 18 -7.93 5.04 -3.15
N HIS A 19 -8.94 5.41 -2.35
CA HIS A 19 -10.15 6.09 -2.85
C HIS A 19 -9.83 7.43 -3.50
N ASP A 20 -9.03 8.27 -2.85
CA ASP A 20 -8.67 9.58 -3.41
C ASP A 20 -7.81 9.45 -4.68
N GLY A 21 -6.89 8.49 -4.68
CA GLY A 21 -6.08 8.17 -5.86
C GLY A 21 -6.91 7.65 -7.03
N SER A 22 -7.99 6.91 -6.75
CA SER A 22 -8.89 6.41 -7.80
C SER A 22 -9.56 7.53 -8.60
N GLY A 23 -9.82 8.68 -7.95
CA GLY A 23 -10.41 9.85 -8.59
C GLY A 23 -9.48 10.57 -9.59
N LEU A 24 -8.22 10.16 -9.69
CA LEU A 24 -7.30 10.67 -10.72
C LEU A 24 -7.55 10.01 -12.08
N PHE A 25 -8.11 8.80 -12.10
CA PHE A 25 -8.34 8.02 -13.31
C PHE A 25 -9.72 8.32 -13.90
N THR A 26 -9.82 8.18 -15.22
CA THR A 26 -11.05 8.41 -16.01
C THR A 26 -11.25 7.24 -16.97
N ASP A 27 -12.42 7.16 -17.62
CA ASP A 27 -12.68 6.11 -18.61
C ASP A 27 -11.67 6.17 -19.77
N GLU A 28 -11.18 7.38 -20.09
CA GLU A 28 -10.16 7.63 -21.11
C GLU A 28 -8.72 7.42 -20.59
N HIS A 29 -8.49 7.54 -19.28
CA HIS A 29 -7.18 7.40 -18.65
C HIS A 29 -7.24 6.43 -17.48
N ASN A 30 -7.16 5.15 -17.81
CA ASN A 30 -7.20 4.06 -16.84
C ASN A 30 -5.84 3.86 -16.17
N GLY A 31 -5.88 3.38 -14.92
CA GLY A 31 -4.70 3.01 -14.15
C GLY A 31 -4.70 1.54 -13.77
N ARG A 32 -3.51 1.02 -13.46
CA ARG A 32 -3.35 -0.29 -12.83
C ARG A 32 -2.93 -0.07 -11.38
N ALA A 33 -3.74 -0.55 -10.44
CA ALA A 33 -3.41 -0.46 -9.03
C ALA A 33 -2.50 -1.63 -8.61
N ILE A 34 -1.44 -1.29 -7.89
CA ILE A 34 -0.49 -2.26 -7.35
C ILE A 34 -0.25 -1.90 -5.88
N ALA A 35 -0.20 -2.89 -4.99
CA ALA A 35 0.03 -2.67 -3.57
C ALA A 35 0.95 -3.72 -2.95
N LEU A 36 1.76 -3.29 -1.98
CA LEU A 36 2.49 -4.17 -1.06
C LEU A 36 1.75 -4.25 0.25
N LEU A 37 1.39 -5.46 0.67
CA LEU A 37 0.76 -5.72 1.95
C LEU A 37 1.76 -6.31 2.93
N ARG A 38 1.75 -5.80 4.16
CA ARG A 38 2.52 -6.32 5.29
C ARG A 38 1.61 -7.15 6.19
N ASN A 39 2.19 -8.08 6.94
CA ASN A 39 1.48 -8.74 8.03
C ASN A 39 0.79 -7.69 8.94
N PRO A 40 -0.50 -7.84 9.28
CA PRO A 40 -1.23 -6.86 10.08
C PRO A 40 -0.60 -6.57 11.44
N VAL A 41 -0.02 -7.57 12.11
CA VAL A 41 0.63 -7.40 13.42
C VAL A 41 1.89 -6.56 13.29
N GLU A 42 2.77 -6.92 12.34
CA GLU A 42 4.00 -6.17 12.06
C GLU A 42 3.71 -4.74 11.60
N ARG A 43 2.65 -4.54 10.80
CA ARG A 43 2.17 -3.20 10.42
C ARG A 43 1.77 -2.41 11.66
N SER A 44 1.01 -3.00 12.58
CA SER A 44 0.55 -2.31 13.80
C SER A 44 1.70 -1.94 14.72
N ILE A 45 2.72 -2.79 14.85
CA ILE A 45 3.93 -2.48 15.62
C ILE A 45 4.70 -1.33 14.95
N ALA A 46 4.92 -1.40 13.63
CA ALA A 46 5.58 -0.31 12.91
C ALA A 46 4.82 1.02 13.01
N MET A 47 3.48 0.97 13.03
CA MET A 47 2.64 2.14 13.22
C MET A 47 2.80 2.72 14.63
N TYR A 48 2.82 1.86 15.66
CA TYR A 48 3.08 2.27 17.03
C TYR A 48 4.40 3.02 17.15
N GLU A 49 5.51 2.47 16.62
CA GLU A 49 6.82 3.14 16.66
C GLU A 49 6.77 4.51 15.96
N ARG A 50 6.14 4.58 14.78
CA ARG A 50 5.97 5.85 14.05
C ARG A 50 5.18 6.89 14.84
N VAL A 51 4.06 6.49 15.46
CA VAL A 51 3.21 7.41 16.24
C VAL A 51 3.94 7.84 17.52
N LYS A 52 4.66 6.92 18.17
CA LYS A 52 5.46 7.19 19.36
C LYS A 52 6.54 8.27 19.14
N GLU A 53 7.13 8.31 17.95
CA GLU A 53 8.10 9.34 17.57
C GLU A 53 7.46 10.72 17.31
N GLN A 54 6.17 10.75 16.97
CA GLN A 54 5.48 11.94 16.47
C GLN A 54 4.51 12.57 17.48
N ASP A 55 3.96 11.77 18.39
CA ASP A 55 2.91 12.17 19.32
C ASP A 55 3.40 12.00 20.76
N ASP A 56 3.52 13.12 21.47
CA ASP A 56 4.00 13.15 22.85
C ASP A 56 3.08 12.37 23.81
N ASP A 57 1.79 12.25 23.51
CA ASP A 57 0.84 11.48 24.33
C ASP A 57 1.10 9.97 24.23
N VAL A 58 1.64 9.51 23.11
CA VAL A 58 1.96 8.09 22.85
C VAL A 58 3.40 7.75 23.25
N LYS A 59 4.28 8.75 23.33
CA LYS A 59 5.72 8.58 23.61
C LYS A 59 6.03 7.80 24.88
N GLU A 60 5.22 7.98 25.92
CA GLU A 60 5.39 7.29 27.20
C GLU A 60 4.55 6.01 27.31
N MET A 61 3.69 5.71 26.32
CA MET A 61 2.90 4.48 26.31
C MET A 61 3.78 3.27 25.99
N SER A 62 3.48 2.16 26.65
CA SER A 62 3.89 0.83 26.20
C SER A 62 3.05 0.38 24.99
N LEU A 63 3.54 -0.61 24.24
CA LEU A 63 2.81 -1.20 23.13
C LEU A 63 1.42 -1.73 23.55
N LEU A 64 1.31 -2.29 24.77
CA LEU A 64 0.05 -2.83 25.28
C LEU A 64 -0.95 -1.72 25.64
N GLU A 65 -0.48 -0.59 26.16
CA GLU A 65 -1.32 0.58 26.43
C GLU A 65 -1.78 1.21 25.13
N TYR A 66 -0.87 1.38 24.17
CA TYR A 66 -1.21 1.86 22.83
C TYR A 66 -2.29 1.00 22.18
N ALA A 67 -2.15 -0.33 22.19
CA ALA A 67 -3.11 -1.27 21.59
C ALA A 67 -4.53 -1.21 22.20
N LYS A 68 -4.67 -0.66 23.41
CA LYS A 68 -5.96 -0.45 24.10
C LYS A 68 -6.45 1.00 24.03
N SER A 69 -5.60 1.91 23.54
CA SER A 69 -5.89 3.34 23.46
C SER A 69 -6.75 3.69 22.24
N SER A 70 -7.23 4.93 22.20
CA SER A 70 -7.87 5.50 21.01
C SER A 70 -6.90 5.79 19.86
N PHE A 71 -5.59 5.74 20.09
CA PHE A 71 -4.57 5.96 19.05
C PHE A 71 -4.38 4.72 18.17
N PHE A 72 -4.84 3.55 18.61
CA PHE A 72 -4.71 2.32 17.84
C PHE A 72 -5.66 2.29 16.64
N GLU A 73 -5.09 2.07 15.46
CA GLU A 73 -5.83 1.90 14.21
C GLU A 73 -6.41 0.48 14.06
N ASP A 74 -7.58 0.25 14.63
CA ASP A 74 -8.28 -1.04 14.49
C ASP A 74 -8.78 -1.28 13.05
N ASN A 75 -8.37 -2.41 12.45
CA ASN A 75 -8.86 -2.91 11.16
C ASN A 75 -8.83 -1.87 10.02
N TRP A 76 -7.91 -0.91 10.07
CA TRP A 76 -7.87 0.26 9.21
C TRP A 76 -8.01 -0.07 7.72
N MET A 77 -7.30 -1.08 7.22
CA MET A 77 -7.35 -1.45 5.80
C MET A 77 -8.74 -1.95 5.37
N CYS A 78 -9.39 -2.76 6.21
CA CYS A 78 -10.74 -3.28 5.92
C CYS A 78 -11.77 -2.14 5.94
N ARG A 79 -11.70 -1.28 6.97
CA ARG A 79 -12.53 -0.08 7.11
C ARG A 79 -12.39 0.85 5.90
N TYR A 80 -11.15 1.12 5.54
CA TYR A 80 -10.83 2.01 4.45
C TYR A 80 -11.33 1.47 3.11
N LEU A 81 -11.00 0.22 2.76
CA LEU A 81 -11.43 -0.39 1.49
C LEU A 81 -12.95 -0.51 1.36
N THR A 82 -13.65 -0.77 2.46
CA THR A 82 -15.12 -0.92 2.46
C THR A 82 -15.87 0.39 2.73
N ASN A 83 -15.15 1.50 2.90
CA ASN A 83 -15.71 2.80 3.30
C ASN A 83 -16.54 2.74 4.60
N ASN A 84 -16.13 1.88 5.54
CA ASN A 84 -16.74 1.71 6.86
C ASN A 84 -15.81 2.25 7.97
N MET A 85 -15.71 3.57 8.08
CA MET A 85 -14.78 4.22 9.00
C MET A 85 -15.24 4.23 10.46
N SER A 86 -16.53 4.08 10.74
CA SER A 86 -17.10 4.32 12.07
C SER A 86 -17.85 3.11 12.64
N ASP A 87 -18.44 2.25 11.82
CA ASP A 87 -19.24 1.13 12.33
C ASP A 87 -18.38 -0.08 12.65
N LYS A 88 -18.97 -1.09 13.28
CA LYS A 88 -18.27 -2.33 13.58
C LYS A 88 -17.87 -3.05 12.29
N VAL A 89 -16.61 -3.49 12.21
CA VAL A 89 -16.14 -4.38 11.14
C VAL A 89 -16.73 -5.77 11.35
N THR A 90 -17.25 -6.36 10.28
CA THR A 90 -17.90 -7.68 10.26
C THR A 90 -17.26 -8.54 9.17
N ASP A 91 -17.56 -9.84 9.17
CA ASP A 91 -17.04 -10.77 8.15
C ASP A 91 -17.41 -10.35 6.73
N THR A 92 -18.60 -9.77 6.53
CA THR A 92 -19.02 -9.20 5.24
C THR A 92 -18.07 -8.11 4.75
N HIS A 93 -17.55 -7.26 5.65
CA HIS A 93 -16.58 -6.23 5.28
C HIS A 93 -15.24 -6.86 4.87
N VAL A 94 -14.81 -7.91 5.58
CA VAL A 94 -13.57 -8.64 5.24
C VAL A 94 -13.69 -9.29 3.86
N GLU A 95 -14.84 -9.91 3.57
CA GLU A 95 -15.13 -10.46 2.25
C GLU A 95 -15.11 -9.39 1.16
N MET A 96 -15.78 -8.25 1.39
CA MET A 96 -15.79 -7.14 0.44
C MET A 96 -14.38 -6.58 0.18
N ALA A 97 -13.60 -6.31 1.23
CA ALA A 97 -12.22 -5.84 1.11
C ALA A 97 -11.37 -6.84 0.32
N THR A 98 -11.55 -8.14 0.58
CA THR A 98 -10.85 -9.22 -0.14
C THR A 98 -11.23 -9.21 -1.63
N GLN A 99 -12.51 -9.03 -1.96
CA GLN A 99 -12.96 -8.96 -3.35
C GLN A 99 -12.44 -7.72 -4.08
N ILE A 100 -12.37 -6.56 -3.41
CA ILE A 100 -11.79 -5.34 -3.98
C ILE A 100 -10.32 -5.61 -4.32
N LEU A 101 -9.55 -6.08 -3.35
CA LEU A 101 -8.13 -6.39 -3.53
C LEU A 101 -7.91 -7.42 -4.66
N ARG A 102 -8.66 -8.53 -4.64
CA ARG A 102 -8.54 -9.61 -5.63
C ARG A 102 -8.82 -9.16 -7.06
N ASN A 103 -9.80 -8.29 -7.27
CA ASN A 103 -10.29 -7.95 -8.60
C ASN A 103 -9.70 -6.65 -9.15
N LYS A 104 -9.14 -5.79 -8.29
CA LYS A 104 -8.70 -4.43 -8.67
C LYS A 104 -7.22 -4.17 -8.46
N VAL A 105 -6.50 -4.99 -7.70
CA VAL A 105 -5.14 -4.67 -7.27
C VAL A 105 -4.20 -5.86 -7.48
N LEU A 106 -3.05 -5.63 -8.12
CA LEU A 106 -1.94 -6.58 -8.06
C LEU A 106 -1.27 -6.47 -6.69
N ILE A 107 -1.26 -7.57 -5.93
CA ILE A 107 -0.76 -7.59 -4.56
C ILE A 107 0.60 -8.28 -4.49
N GLY A 108 1.55 -7.64 -3.82
CA GLY A 108 2.75 -8.28 -3.28
C GLY A 108 2.75 -8.31 -1.77
N LEU A 109 3.65 -9.11 -1.21
CA LEU A 109 3.92 -9.16 0.21
C LEU A 109 5.19 -8.37 0.52
N ALA A 110 5.15 -7.55 1.56
CA ALA A 110 6.25 -6.66 1.93
C ALA A 110 7.53 -7.40 2.37
N ASP A 111 7.41 -8.66 2.77
CA ASP A 111 8.52 -9.57 3.10
C ASP A 111 9.13 -10.25 1.86
N GLN A 112 8.52 -10.07 0.68
CA GLN A 112 8.98 -10.64 -0.60
C GLN A 112 9.08 -9.57 -1.70
N PRO A 113 9.82 -8.46 -1.47
CA PRO A 113 9.83 -7.31 -2.39
C PRO A 113 10.41 -7.66 -3.77
N VAL A 114 11.46 -8.49 -3.83
CA VAL A 114 12.08 -8.91 -5.10
C VAL A 114 11.08 -9.66 -5.99
N LYS A 115 10.41 -10.67 -5.42
CA LYS A 115 9.37 -11.44 -6.13
C LYS A 115 8.19 -10.58 -6.54
N PHE A 116 7.83 -9.60 -5.71
CA PHE A 116 6.81 -8.62 -6.08
C PHE A 116 7.24 -7.80 -7.29
N MET A 117 8.47 -7.26 -7.30
CA MET A 117 8.98 -6.49 -8.45
C MET A 117 9.02 -7.32 -9.74
N GLU A 118 9.40 -8.60 -9.66
CA GLU A 118 9.32 -9.52 -10.81
C GLU A 118 7.88 -9.71 -11.30
N ASN A 119 6.91 -9.82 -10.38
CA ASN A 119 5.49 -9.91 -10.75
C ASN A 119 4.97 -8.59 -11.36
N VAL A 120 5.41 -7.44 -10.85
CA VAL A 120 5.07 -6.12 -11.42
C VAL A 120 5.62 -6.00 -12.84
N ALA A 121 6.89 -6.35 -13.05
CA ALA A 121 7.52 -6.30 -14.37
C ALA A 121 6.77 -7.14 -15.39
N ARG A 122 6.41 -8.38 -15.03
CA ARG A 122 5.58 -9.25 -15.88
C ARG A 122 4.18 -8.70 -16.11
N TYR A 123 3.53 -8.20 -15.07
CA TYR A 123 2.16 -7.70 -15.15
C TYR A 123 2.05 -6.43 -16.01
N LEU A 124 3.06 -5.56 -15.94
CA LEU A 124 3.15 -4.31 -16.72
C LEU A 124 3.83 -4.50 -18.08
N ASP A 125 4.25 -5.71 -18.43
CA ASP A 125 4.98 -6.04 -19.67
C ASP A 125 6.30 -5.26 -19.84
N LEU A 126 6.92 -4.88 -18.72
CA LEU A 126 8.18 -4.14 -18.69
C LEU A 126 9.40 -5.01 -19.06
N GLU A 127 9.24 -6.33 -19.08
CA GLU A 127 10.30 -7.26 -19.52
C GLU A 127 10.67 -7.05 -20.98
N SER A 128 9.73 -6.56 -21.80
CA SER A 128 9.97 -6.17 -23.19
C SER A 128 10.76 -4.84 -23.32
N MET A 129 10.87 -4.05 -22.24
CA MET A 129 11.54 -2.75 -22.20
C MET A 129 13.01 -2.83 -21.75
N GLN A 130 13.64 -4.00 -21.90
CA GLN A 130 14.96 -4.38 -21.38
C GLN A 130 16.18 -3.54 -21.83
N GLU A 131 16.02 -2.39 -22.50
CA GLU A 131 17.16 -1.55 -22.89
C GLU A 131 17.67 -0.56 -21.82
N GLU A 132 16.98 -0.35 -20.70
CA GLU A 132 17.49 0.58 -19.67
C GLU A 132 17.60 -0.05 -18.26
N LEU A 133 18.75 -0.70 -18.01
CA LEU A 133 19.65 -0.65 -16.83
C LEU A 133 19.13 -0.62 -15.37
N CYS A 134 17.84 -0.44 -15.08
CA CYS A 134 17.35 -0.07 -13.75
C CYS A 134 17.19 -1.29 -12.81
N VAL A 135 16.56 -2.37 -13.30
CA VAL A 135 16.25 -3.56 -12.48
C VAL A 135 17.52 -4.30 -12.07
N SER A 136 18.49 -4.43 -12.99
CA SER A 136 19.77 -5.10 -12.70
C SER A 136 20.63 -4.35 -11.68
N ASN A 137 20.49 -3.02 -11.60
CA ASN A 137 21.27 -2.21 -10.66
C ASN A 137 20.66 -2.26 -9.25
N TYR A 138 19.33 -2.25 -9.12
CA TYR A 138 18.65 -2.37 -7.82
C TYR A 138 18.85 -3.75 -7.17
N LEU A 139 18.79 -4.82 -7.96
CA LEU A 139 19.00 -6.19 -7.43
C LEU A 139 20.46 -6.47 -7.06
N ARG A 140 21.42 -5.76 -7.66
CA ARG A 140 22.85 -5.87 -7.33
C ARG A 140 23.21 -5.17 -6.02
N SER A 141 22.59 -4.03 -5.69
CA SER A 141 22.90 -3.30 -4.46
C SER A 141 22.52 -4.04 -3.17
N ASP A 142 21.54 -4.94 -3.21
CA ASP A 142 21.16 -5.77 -2.06
C ASP A 142 22.14 -6.93 -1.79
N THR A 143 23.01 -7.27 -2.77
CA THR A 143 23.97 -8.37 -2.62
C THR A 143 25.30 -7.91 -2.01
N GLU A 144 25.55 -6.59 -1.93
CA GLU A 144 26.79 -6.01 -1.39
C GLU A 144 26.68 -5.59 0.09
N MET A 145 25.59 -5.95 0.78
CA MET A 145 25.37 -5.64 2.19
C MET A 145 25.39 -6.91 3.08
N HIS A 146 26.38 -7.78 2.87
CA HIS A 146 26.75 -8.86 3.78
C HIS A 146 28.27 -9.01 3.89
#